data_AF-A0A1F3W7V9-F1
#
_entry.id   AF-A0A1F3W7V9-F1
#
_cell.length_a   1.000
_cell.length_b   1.000
_cell.length_c   1.000
_cell.angle_alpha   90.00
_cell.angle_beta   90.00
_cell.angle_gamma   90.00
#
_symmetry.space_group_name_H-M   'P 1'
#
loop_
_entity.id
_entity.type
_entity.pdbx_description
1 polymer ?
#
loop_
_entity_poly.entity_id
_entity_poly.type
_entity_poly.pdbx_seq_one_letter_code
_entity_poly.pdbx_strand_id
1 'polypeptide(L)'
;MQNLDGTIQLNLKHFAFLDDLKMIRSSFGEVLGRAPRAENDPMSPFYMDMAASIQKVCEELVMCVLRHAHGITGATKLIYGGGVALNCVANARILAETSFDEVFIHSASGDSGCAMGAALWHAASLEDVKSSENSEFLGPAFDVHTIREALNAAELKAQEIADLELFPRVAELLSKGAVTGWFQGRMEFGPRALGNRSILANPAIKDMKTTLNRKIKKREGFRPFAPVILDAEFERFFVDQGNDYSRMLYVTPATAEAQIIPSCIHEDNSARVQRLKEEFNPRLHALLNEFRYQTGLPVLINTSFNERGEPMVNTPEDAIHCFLNTEMDVLVMGNFLVLKEDNRQVQFIPRTYAMD
;
A
#
# COMPACT_ATOMS: atom_id res chain seq x y z
N MET A 1 9.71 28.58 13.48
CA MET A 1 9.08 29.67 12.70
C MET A 1 8.89 29.16 11.27
N GLN A 2 7.77 29.49 10.64
CA GLN A 2 7.54 29.19 9.22
C GLN A 2 7.87 30.44 8.39
N ASN A 3 8.66 30.27 7.35
CA ASN A 3 8.99 31.31 6.38
C ASN A 3 7.91 31.38 5.28
N LEU A 4 7.87 32.48 4.53
CA LEU A 4 6.89 32.70 3.45
C LEU A 4 7.01 31.67 2.30
N ASP A 5 8.16 31.05 2.15
CA ASP A 5 8.44 29.99 1.17
C ASP A 5 7.99 28.59 1.63
N GLY A 6 7.39 28.48 2.83
CA GLY A 6 6.96 27.23 3.43
C GLY A 6 8.07 26.47 4.15
N THR A 7 9.32 26.96 4.13
CA THR A 7 10.39 26.36 4.93
C THR A 7 10.15 26.60 6.41
N ILE A 8 10.56 25.63 7.23
CA ILE A 8 10.39 25.68 8.69
C ILE A 8 11.74 25.65 9.39
N GLN A 9 11.92 26.56 10.34
CA GLN A 9 13.00 26.48 11.30
C GLN A 9 12.52 25.71 12.53
N LEU A 10 13.12 24.54 12.75
CA LEU A 10 12.86 23.68 13.89
C LEU A 10 13.61 24.18 15.13
N ASN A 11 12.94 24.17 16.29
CA ASN A 11 13.61 24.33 17.57
C ASN A 11 14.21 22.99 17.99
N LEU A 12 15.47 22.76 17.62
CA LEU A 12 16.19 21.50 17.85
C LEU A 12 16.31 21.10 19.33
N LYS A 13 16.02 22.01 20.28
CA LYS A 13 15.91 21.67 21.72
C LYS A 13 14.88 20.55 21.99
N HIS A 14 13.87 20.40 21.14
CA HIS A 14 12.78 19.43 21.33
C HIS A 14 12.90 18.19 20.43
N PHE A 15 13.88 18.16 19.52
CA PHE A 15 14.08 17.07 18.57
C PHE A 15 15.40 16.35 18.85
N ALA A 16 15.44 15.04 18.56
CA ALA A 16 16.59 14.18 18.85
C ALA A 16 17.10 13.42 17.62
N PHE A 17 16.47 13.57 16.45
CA PHE A 17 16.82 12.80 15.24
C PHE A 17 18.21 13.10 14.65
N LEU A 18 18.95 14.07 15.20
CA LEU A 18 20.33 14.36 14.80
C LEU A 18 21.38 13.60 15.63
N ASP A 19 21.02 13.15 16.84
CA ASP A 19 21.95 12.63 17.84
C ASP A 19 21.41 11.45 18.66
N ASP A 20 20.20 10.97 18.38
CA ASP A 20 19.53 9.84 19.02
C ASP A 20 18.74 9.03 17.96
N LEU A 21 18.38 7.79 18.29
CA LEU A 21 17.50 6.94 17.48
C LEU A 21 16.00 7.29 17.66
N LYS A 22 15.70 8.44 18.27
CA LYS A 22 14.35 8.93 18.55
C LYS A 22 14.09 10.23 17.80
N MET A 23 12.84 10.45 17.41
CA MET A 23 12.45 11.69 16.71
C MET A 23 12.40 12.91 17.64
N ILE A 24 11.87 12.73 18.85
CA ILE A 24 11.54 13.81 19.79
C ILE A 24 12.16 13.57 21.17
N ARG A 25 12.45 14.66 21.87
CA ARG A 25 12.85 14.64 23.29
C ARG A 25 11.62 14.70 24.20
N SER A 26 11.77 14.35 25.48
CA SER A 26 10.71 14.49 26.48
C SER A 26 10.16 15.91 26.58
N SER A 27 11.02 16.92 26.39
CA SER A 27 10.66 18.34 26.34
C SER A 27 9.65 18.69 25.23
N PHE A 28 9.47 17.85 24.22
CA PHE A 28 8.43 18.04 23.20
C PHE A 28 7.03 17.87 23.82
N GLY A 29 6.87 16.94 24.75
CA GLY A 29 5.61 16.73 25.46
C GLY A 29 5.23 17.91 26.36
N GLU A 30 6.23 18.62 26.92
CA GLU A 30 6.00 19.84 27.70
C GLU A 30 5.40 20.96 26.84
N VAL A 31 5.89 21.12 25.60
CA VAL A 31 5.36 22.10 24.65
C VAL A 31 3.92 21.79 24.24
N LEU A 32 3.61 20.51 24.06
CA LEU A 32 2.26 20.06 23.70
C LEU A 32 1.31 19.92 24.91
N GLY A 33 1.80 20.10 26.14
CA GLY A 33 1.04 19.90 27.36
C GLY A 33 0.69 18.43 27.66
N ARG A 34 1.28 17.47 26.93
CA ARG A 34 1.07 16.04 27.15
C ARG A 34 2.24 15.19 26.63
N ALA A 35 2.59 14.14 27.37
CA ALA A 35 3.60 13.17 26.94
C ALA A 35 3.14 12.38 25.69
N PRO A 36 4.08 11.82 24.91
CA PRO A 36 3.77 10.87 23.85
C PRO A 36 2.91 9.70 24.36
N ARG A 37 1.94 9.26 23.56
CA ARG A 37 1.08 8.11 23.89
C ARG A 37 1.93 6.83 23.92
N ALA A 38 1.81 6.02 24.97
CA ALA A 38 2.38 4.67 24.95
C ALA A 38 1.57 3.77 24.00
N GLU A 39 2.20 2.74 23.42
CA GLU A 39 1.56 1.91 22.37
C GLU A 39 0.21 1.31 22.82
N ASN A 40 0.11 0.90 24.08
CA ASN A 40 -1.06 0.23 24.65
C ASN A 40 -2.08 1.18 25.31
N ASP A 41 -1.79 2.48 25.40
CA ASP A 41 -2.72 3.44 26.02
C ASP A 41 -3.93 3.68 25.11
N PRO A 42 -5.13 3.92 25.66
CA PRO A 42 -6.30 4.22 24.85
C PRO A 42 -6.09 5.48 24.00
N MET A 43 -6.61 5.46 22.77
CA MET A 43 -6.61 6.65 21.90
C MET A 43 -7.60 7.68 22.44
N SER A 44 -7.10 8.76 23.05
CA SER A 44 -7.93 9.86 23.55
C SER A 44 -8.18 10.95 22.49
N PRO A 45 -9.24 11.76 22.60
CA PRO A 45 -9.53 12.85 21.65
C PRO A 45 -8.33 13.77 21.41
N PHE A 46 -7.57 14.11 22.46
CA PHE A 46 -6.34 14.91 22.33
C PHE A 46 -5.36 14.35 21.29
N TYR A 47 -5.09 13.05 21.27
CA TYR A 47 -4.15 12.45 20.32
C TYR A 47 -4.73 12.37 18.91
N MET A 48 -6.06 12.26 18.78
CA MET A 48 -6.76 12.34 17.50
C MET A 48 -6.67 13.76 16.92
N ASP A 49 -6.95 14.78 17.74
CA ASP A 49 -6.85 16.20 17.38
C ASP A 49 -5.40 16.58 17.02
N MET A 50 -4.42 16.07 17.77
CA MET A 50 -3.01 16.23 17.44
C MET A 50 -2.66 15.62 16.08
N ALA A 51 -3.11 14.39 15.80
CA ALA A 51 -2.87 13.75 14.51
C ALA A 51 -3.52 14.53 13.35
N ALA A 52 -4.76 14.97 13.52
CA ALA A 52 -5.47 15.79 12.53
C ALA A 52 -4.78 17.14 12.30
N SER A 53 -4.31 17.79 13.37
CA SER A 53 -3.60 19.07 13.31
C SER A 53 -2.26 18.94 12.59
N ILE A 54 -1.47 17.91 12.93
CA ILE A 54 -0.18 17.64 12.26
C ILE A 54 -0.40 17.37 10.77
N GLN A 55 -1.41 16.57 10.43
CA GLN A 55 -1.77 16.30 9.05
C GLN A 55 -2.14 17.60 8.31
N LYS A 56 -3.02 18.43 8.89
CA LYS A 56 -3.44 19.71 8.31
C LYS A 56 -2.26 20.66 8.06
N VAL A 57 -1.40 20.84 9.07
CA VAL A 57 -0.22 21.69 8.97
C VAL A 57 0.76 21.15 7.93
N CYS A 58 0.97 19.82 7.89
CA CYS A 58 1.84 19.19 6.90
C CYS A 58 1.35 19.48 5.47
N GLU A 59 0.06 19.32 5.20
CA GLU A 59 -0.49 19.61 3.88
C GLU A 59 -0.34 21.10 3.51
N GLU A 60 -0.61 22.02 4.43
CA GLU A 60 -0.45 23.46 4.19
C GLU A 60 1.01 23.84 3.87
N LEU A 61 1.97 23.26 4.58
CA LEU A 61 3.39 23.45 4.32
C LEU A 61 3.80 22.91 2.95
N VAL A 62 3.36 21.70 2.59
CA VAL A 62 3.65 21.11 1.27
C VAL A 62 3.11 22.00 0.16
N MET A 63 1.85 22.45 0.25
CA MET A 63 1.28 23.36 -0.75
C MET A 63 2.03 24.70 -0.83
N CYS A 64 2.49 25.24 0.32
CA CYS A 64 3.27 26.47 0.36
C CYS A 64 4.61 26.32 -0.38
N VAL A 65 5.35 25.25 -0.09
CA VAL A 65 6.64 24.94 -0.73
C VAL A 65 6.46 24.71 -2.23
N LEU A 66 5.42 23.97 -2.63
CA LEU A 66 5.15 23.68 -4.04
C LEU A 66 4.77 24.94 -4.83
N ARG A 67 3.93 25.82 -4.28
CA ARG A 67 3.63 27.13 -4.92
C ARG A 67 4.86 28.01 -5.02
N HIS A 68 5.73 28.00 -4.01
CA HIS A 68 6.99 28.73 -4.05
C HIS A 68 7.93 28.18 -5.14
N ALA A 69 8.07 26.85 -5.22
CA ALA A 69 8.87 26.19 -6.25
C ALA A 69 8.36 26.51 -7.67
N HIS A 70 7.05 26.52 -7.89
CA HIS A 70 6.46 26.99 -9.14
C HIS A 70 6.78 28.47 -9.39
N GLY A 71 6.65 29.34 -8.39
CA GLY A 71 6.95 30.77 -8.52
C GLY A 71 8.41 31.06 -8.92
N ILE A 72 9.36 30.22 -8.49
CA ILE A 72 10.78 30.33 -8.89
C ILE A 72 11.02 29.79 -10.30
N THR A 73 10.43 28.63 -10.63
CA THR A 73 10.82 27.87 -11.82
C THR A 73 9.92 28.09 -13.04
N GLY A 74 8.65 28.48 -12.82
CA GLY A 74 7.60 28.51 -13.83
C GLY A 74 7.19 27.12 -14.36
N ALA A 75 7.74 26.03 -13.82
CA ALA A 75 7.46 24.67 -14.30
C ALA A 75 6.05 24.23 -13.93
N THR A 76 5.36 23.54 -14.84
CA THR A 76 4.02 22.98 -14.61
C THR A 76 4.02 21.47 -14.38
N LYS A 77 5.15 20.80 -14.65
CA LYS A 77 5.34 19.38 -14.33
C LYS A 77 6.16 19.22 -13.05
N LEU A 78 5.64 18.43 -12.11
CA LEU A 78 6.26 18.17 -10.81
C LEU A 78 6.76 16.74 -10.71
N ILE A 79 8.04 16.56 -10.37
CA ILE A 79 8.57 15.31 -9.84
C ILE A 79 8.70 15.49 -8.33
N TYR A 80 8.01 14.66 -7.55
CA TYR A 80 7.94 14.79 -6.10
C TYR A 80 8.44 13.52 -5.40
N GLY A 81 9.44 13.70 -4.51
CA GLY A 81 10.09 12.63 -3.76
C GLY A 81 10.32 13.00 -2.29
N GLY A 82 10.91 12.08 -1.54
CA GLY A 82 11.05 12.12 -0.08
C GLY A 82 9.92 11.37 0.63
N GLY A 83 10.14 11.06 1.92
CA GLY A 83 9.18 10.29 2.72
C GLY A 83 7.80 10.95 2.84
N VAL A 84 7.74 12.29 2.83
CA VAL A 84 6.48 13.05 2.86
C VAL A 84 5.64 12.83 1.58
N ALA A 85 6.26 12.50 0.45
CA ALA A 85 5.55 12.20 -0.79
C ALA A 85 4.72 10.91 -0.74
N LEU A 86 4.83 10.12 0.33
CA LEU A 86 3.92 8.99 0.61
C LEU A 86 2.59 9.44 1.27
N ASN A 87 2.45 10.73 1.60
CA ASN A 87 1.24 11.30 2.17
C ASN A 87 0.18 11.52 1.08
N CYS A 88 -0.64 10.49 0.86
CA CYS A 88 -1.67 10.48 -0.17
C CYS A 88 -2.75 11.56 -0.01
N VAL A 89 -2.96 12.09 1.20
CA VAL A 89 -3.93 13.17 1.45
C VAL A 89 -3.35 14.51 0.98
N ALA A 90 -2.08 14.78 1.29
CA ALA A 90 -1.40 15.96 0.77
C ALA A 90 -1.26 15.91 -0.76
N ASN A 91 -0.93 14.74 -1.31
CA ASN A 91 -0.76 14.56 -2.75
C ASN A 91 -2.03 14.87 -3.54
N ALA A 92 -3.21 14.48 -3.04
CA ALA A 92 -4.49 14.73 -3.70
C ALA A 92 -4.81 16.22 -3.88
N ARG A 93 -4.19 17.10 -3.09
CA ARG A 93 -4.37 18.56 -3.16
C ARG A 93 -3.50 19.23 -4.23
N ILE A 94 -2.42 18.57 -4.69
CA ILE A 94 -1.40 19.22 -5.53
C ILE A 94 -2.01 19.77 -6.82
N LEU A 95 -2.63 18.92 -7.64
CA LEU A 95 -3.23 19.35 -8.92
C LEU A 95 -4.38 20.35 -8.72
N ALA A 96 -5.10 20.25 -7.59
CA ALA A 96 -6.25 21.11 -7.31
C ALA A 96 -5.88 22.51 -6.79
N GLU A 97 -4.77 22.64 -6.06
CA GLU A 97 -4.44 23.86 -5.29
C GLU A 97 -3.12 24.53 -5.69
N THR A 98 -2.48 24.02 -6.75
CA THR A 98 -1.23 24.57 -7.29
C THR A 98 -1.33 24.77 -8.80
N SER A 99 -0.26 25.29 -9.40
CA SER A 99 -0.17 25.51 -10.84
C SER A 99 0.52 24.35 -11.59
N PHE A 100 0.63 23.18 -10.95
CA PHE A 100 1.11 21.97 -11.61
C PHE A 100 -0.02 21.27 -12.36
N ASP A 101 0.23 20.82 -13.59
CA ASP A 101 -0.71 20.08 -14.45
C ASP A 101 -0.41 18.56 -14.47
N GLU A 102 0.80 18.17 -14.10
CA GLU A 102 1.26 16.79 -14.06
C GLU A 102 2.15 16.56 -12.83
N VAL A 103 1.90 15.47 -12.09
CA VAL A 103 2.67 15.08 -10.91
C VAL A 103 3.12 13.63 -11.03
N PHE A 104 4.43 13.42 -10.98
CA PHE A 104 5.03 12.10 -10.89
C PHE A 104 5.59 11.86 -9.49
N ILE A 105 5.14 10.76 -8.87
CA ILE A 105 5.62 10.26 -7.58
C ILE A 105 5.93 8.77 -7.73
N HIS A 106 7.18 8.40 -7.49
CA HIS A 106 7.58 6.99 -7.51
C HIS A 106 7.03 6.23 -6.29
N SER A 107 6.70 4.95 -6.44
CA SER A 107 6.14 4.13 -5.34
C SER A 107 7.07 4.00 -4.13
N ALA A 108 8.39 4.03 -4.38
CA ALA A 108 9.45 4.10 -3.38
C ALA A 108 9.99 5.53 -3.21
N SER A 109 9.13 6.53 -3.00
CA SER A 109 9.54 7.95 -2.92
C SER A 109 10.37 8.31 -1.69
N GLY A 110 10.33 7.50 -0.62
CA GLY A 110 11.14 7.70 0.58
C GLY A 110 12.60 7.25 0.41
N ASP A 111 13.32 7.17 1.53
CA ASP A 111 14.75 6.89 1.57
C ASP A 111 15.15 5.57 0.88
N SER A 112 14.25 4.57 0.85
CA SER A 112 14.47 3.33 0.11
C SER A 112 14.76 3.57 -1.37
N GLY A 113 14.15 4.59 -1.98
CA GLY A 113 14.35 4.94 -3.38
C GLY A 113 15.67 5.64 -3.67
N CYS A 114 16.41 6.11 -2.66
CA CYS A 114 17.67 6.84 -2.87
C CYS A 114 18.72 6.00 -3.59
N ALA A 115 18.77 4.69 -3.34
CA ALA A 115 19.68 3.79 -4.05
C ALA A 115 19.43 3.79 -5.56
N MET A 116 18.16 3.72 -5.97
CA MET A 116 17.77 3.80 -7.37
C MET A 116 18.05 5.20 -7.93
N GLY A 117 17.74 6.25 -7.19
CA GLY A 117 18.02 7.64 -7.59
C GLY A 117 19.51 7.90 -7.82
N ALA A 118 20.39 7.40 -6.95
CA ALA A 118 21.84 7.52 -7.10
C ALA A 118 22.36 6.77 -8.33
N ALA A 119 21.85 5.55 -8.58
CA ALA A 119 22.20 4.76 -9.75
C ALA A 119 21.75 5.45 -11.06
N LEU A 120 20.51 5.96 -11.09
CA LEU A 120 19.98 6.70 -12.25
C LEU A 120 20.75 8.00 -12.49
N TRP A 121 21.09 8.75 -11.44
CA TRP A 121 21.88 9.97 -11.55
C TRP A 121 23.27 9.69 -12.13
N HIS A 122 23.94 8.63 -11.64
CA HIS A 122 25.25 8.25 -12.17
C HIS A 122 25.15 7.76 -13.62
N ALA A 123 24.19 6.90 -13.94
CA ALA A 123 23.99 6.40 -15.29
C ALA A 123 23.67 7.55 -16.28
N ALA A 124 22.83 8.51 -15.88
CA ALA A 124 22.51 9.70 -16.67
C ALA A 124 23.72 10.63 -16.90
N SER A 125 24.77 10.53 -16.07
CA SER A 125 26.03 11.25 -16.29
C SER A 125 26.92 10.61 -17.36
N LEU A 126 26.66 9.34 -17.71
CA LEU A 126 27.43 8.56 -18.68
C LEU A 126 26.72 8.49 -20.05
N GLU A 127 25.40 8.28 -20.05
CA GLU A 127 24.60 8.14 -21.26
C GLU A 127 23.14 8.55 -21.03
N ASP A 128 22.36 8.61 -22.11
CA ASP A 128 20.93 8.92 -22.03
C ASP A 128 20.14 7.70 -21.49
N VAL A 129 19.70 7.79 -20.24
CA VAL A 129 19.00 6.71 -19.54
C VAL A 129 17.50 6.86 -19.74
N LYS A 130 16.88 5.85 -20.36
CA LYS A 130 15.42 5.72 -20.42
C LYS A 130 14.91 4.92 -19.23
N SER A 131 13.91 5.44 -18.51
CA SER A 131 13.21 4.65 -17.48
C SER A 131 12.36 3.55 -18.14
N SER A 132 12.24 2.39 -17.50
CA SER A 132 11.35 1.32 -17.96
C SER A 132 9.89 1.60 -17.57
N GLU A 133 8.95 1.05 -18.34
CA GLU A 133 7.49 1.17 -18.11
C GLU A 133 7.00 0.38 -16.86
N ASN A 134 7.88 -0.37 -16.18
CA ASN A 134 7.56 -1.20 -15.01
C ASN A 134 8.53 -0.96 -13.85
N SER A 135 8.76 0.32 -13.51
CA SER A 135 9.73 0.71 -12.47
C SER A 135 9.35 0.27 -11.06
N GLU A 136 8.12 -0.19 -10.85
CA GLU A 136 7.62 -0.61 -9.55
C GLU A 136 7.97 -2.07 -9.27
N PHE A 137 7.99 -2.94 -10.27
CA PHE A 137 8.18 -4.39 -10.08
C PHE A 137 9.66 -4.78 -10.23
N LEU A 138 10.52 -4.18 -9.40
CA LEU A 138 11.97 -4.36 -9.45
C LEU A 138 12.49 -5.45 -8.49
N GLY A 139 11.65 -5.94 -7.59
CA GLY A 139 12.03 -7.01 -6.66
C GLY A 139 12.22 -8.38 -7.33
N PRO A 140 12.59 -9.41 -6.54
CA PRO A 140 12.78 -10.75 -7.06
C PRO A 140 11.47 -11.36 -7.53
N ALA A 141 11.57 -12.22 -8.55
CA ALA A 141 10.54 -13.17 -8.96
C ALA A 141 11.06 -14.59 -8.72
N PHE A 142 10.13 -15.51 -8.49
CA PHE A 142 10.42 -16.91 -8.23
C PHE A 142 9.75 -17.75 -9.31
N ASP A 143 10.51 -18.68 -9.87
CA ASP A 143 9.98 -19.58 -10.89
C ASP A 143 9.11 -20.69 -10.27
N VAL A 144 8.41 -21.42 -11.14
CA VAL A 144 7.50 -22.50 -10.77
C VAL A 144 8.25 -23.61 -10.01
N HIS A 145 9.52 -23.84 -10.30
CA HIS A 145 10.32 -24.87 -9.62
C HIS A 145 10.58 -24.48 -8.16
N THR A 146 11.10 -23.27 -7.94
CA THR A 146 11.39 -22.73 -6.60
C THR A 146 10.15 -22.68 -5.73
N ILE A 147 9.01 -22.24 -6.29
CA ILE A 147 7.73 -22.23 -5.55
C ILE A 147 7.30 -23.64 -5.17
N ARG A 148 7.39 -24.60 -6.10
CA ARG A 148 7.01 -26.00 -5.84
C ARG A 148 7.91 -26.63 -4.77
N GLU A 149 9.21 -26.36 -4.79
CA GLU A 149 10.14 -26.84 -3.78
C GLU A 149 9.80 -26.31 -2.39
N ALA A 150 9.52 -25.01 -2.27
CA ALA A 150 9.11 -24.40 -1.00
C ALA A 150 7.80 -24.99 -0.46
N LEU A 151 6.81 -25.22 -1.34
CA LEU A 151 5.54 -25.86 -0.96
C LEU A 151 5.73 -27.30 -0.50
N ASN A 152 6.57 -28.08 -1.21
CA ASN A 152 6.90 -29.46 -0.85
C ASN A 152 7.66 -29.53 0.48
N ALA A 153 8.62 -28.64 0.70
CA ALA A 153 9.39 -28.56 1.95
C ALA A 153 8.51 -28.21 3.15
N ALA A 154 7.44 -27.44 2.93
CA ALA A 154 6.43 -27.13 3.92
C ALA A 154 5.32 -28.20 4.04
N GLU A 155 5.41 -29.29 3.28
CA GLU A 155 4.42 -30.37 3.22
C GLU A 155 2.99 -29.89 2.89
N LEU A 156 2.89 -28.80 2.12
CA LEU A 156 1.61 -28.21 1.71
C LEU A 156 1.03 -28.94 0.49
N LYS A 157 -0.24 -29.33 0.59
CA LYS A 157 -1.04 -29.77 -0.55
C LYS A 157 -1.39 -28.55 -1.40
N ALA A 158 -0.79 -28.48 -2.58
CA ALA A 158 -1.04 -27.44 -3.57
C ALA A 158 -1.57 -28.06 -4.87
N GLN A 159 -2.48 -27.33 -5.53
CA GLN A 159 -2.98 -27.68 -6.86
C GLN A 159 -2.32 -26.74 -7.88
N GLU A 160 -1.60 -27.30 -8.84
CA GLU A 160 -1.08 -26.52 -9.97
C GLU A 160 -2.17 -26.38 -11.03
N ILE A 161 -2.61 -25.15 -11.27
CA ILE A 161 -3.77 -24.83 -12.10
C ILE A 161 -3.35 -23.79 -13.15
N ALA A 162 -3.69 -24.03 -14.42
CA ALA A 162 -3.46 -23.07 -15.49
C ALA A 162 -4.28 -21.79 -15.27
N ASP A 163 -3.78 -20.64 -15.73
CA ASP A 163 -4.40 -19.33 -15.51
C ASP A 163 -5.89 -19.27 -15.87
N LEU A 164 -6.27 -19.90 -16.99
CA LEU A 164 -7.66 -19.96 -17.48
C LEU A 164 -8.63 -20.59 -16.47
N GLU A 165 -8.15 -21.51 -15.64
CA GLU A 165 -8.93 -22.17 -14.58
C GLU A 165 -8.68 -21.52 -13.21
N LEU A 166 -7.46 -21.02 -12.98
CA LEU A 166 -7.06 -20.41 -11.72
C LEU A 166 -7.85 -19.14 -11.42
N PHE A 167 -7.96 -18.21 -12.37
CA PHE A 167 -8.62 -16.92 -12.12
C PHE A 167 -10.11 -17.09 -11.81
N PRO A 168 -10.90 -17.88 -12.57
CA PRO A 168 -12.28 -18.14 -12.21
C PRO A 168 -12.42 -18.81 -10.84
N ARG A 169 -11.51 -19.75 -10.50
CA ARG A 169 -11.54 -20.43 -9.21
C ARG A 169 -11.24 -19.51 -8.03
N VAL A 170 -10.24 -18.65 -8.16
CA VAL A 170 -9.88 -17.67 -7.12
C VAL A 170 -10.97 -16.59 -7.00
N ALA A 171 -11.54 -16.13 -8.10
CA ALA A 171 -12.68 -15.22 -8.11
C ALA A 171 -13.91 -15.82 -7.38
N GLU A 172 -14.20 -17.11 -7.59
CA GLU A 172 -15.26 -17.83 -6.90
C GLU A 172 -14.99 -17.89 -5.38
N LEU A 173 -13.75 -18.15 -4.96
CA LEU A 173 -13.38 -18.19 -3.54
C LEU A 173 -13.50 -16.80 -2.90
N LEU A 174 -13.02 -15.76 -3.59
CA LEU A 174 -13.16 -14.36 -3.15
C LEU A 174 -14.63 -13.95 -3.03
N SER A 175 -15.49 -14.34 -3.98
CA SER A 175 -16.92 -13.99 -3.94
C SER A 175 -17.63 -14.60 -2.73
N LYS A 176 -17.20 -15.79 -2.31
CA LYS A 176 -17.63 -16.48 -1.08
C LYS A 176 -16.98 -15.91 0.21
N GLY A 177 -16.13 -14.90 0.09
CA GLY A 177 -15.53 -14.21 1.22
C GLY A 177 -14.19 -14.77 1.71
N ALA A 178 -13.51 -15.58 0.89
CA ALA A 178 -12.15 -16.01 1.20
C ALA A 178 -11.20 -14.80 1.29
N VAL A 179 -10.30 -14.85 2.27
CA VAL A 179 -9.14 -13.98 2.36
C VAL A 179 -7.97 -14.69 1.68
N THR A 180 -7.47 -14.08 0.60
CA THR A 180 -6.53 -14.72 -0.32
C THR A 180 -5.17 -14.02 -0.30
N GLY A 181 -4.12 -14.75 0.06
CA GLY A 181 -2.74 -14.35 -0.16
C GLY A 181 -2.39 -14.52 -1.63
N TRP A 182 -1.89 -13.46 -2.24
CA TRP A 182 -1.64 -13.37 -3.68
C TRP A 182 -0.17 -13.02 -3.90
N PHE A 183 0.59 -14.04 -4.35
CA PHE A 183 2.03 -14.00 -4.54
C PHE A 183 2.36 -14.26 -6.02
N GLN A 184 2.69 -13.20 -6.76
CA GLN A 184 2.87 -13.26 -8.21
C GLN A 184 4.11 -12.50 -8.66
N GLY A 185 4.81 -12.99 -9.67
CA GLY A 185 5.86 -12.26 -10.39
C GLY A 185 6.88 -11.53 -9.50
N ARG A 186 7.40 -10.41 -10.03
CA ARG A 186 8.40 -9.58 -9.35
C ARG A 186 7.75 -8.75 -8.24
N MET A 187 8.35 -8.75 -7.05
CA MET A 187 7.86 -7.95 -5.92
C MET A 187 7.87 -6.44 -6.24
N GLU A 188 6.86 -5.74 -5.70
CA GLU A 188 6.72 -4.29 -5.81
C GLU A 188 7.77 -3.56 -4.96
N PHE A 189 8.29 -2.44 -5.46
CA PHE A 189 9.23 -1.58 -4.75
C PHE A 189 8.50 -0.43 -4.08
N GLY A 190 8.63 -0.34 -2.77
CA GLY A 190 7.97 0.67 -1.94
C GLY A 190 7.06 0.03 -0.88
N PRO A 191 6.37 0.85 -0.07
CA PRO A 191 5.66 0.37 1.12
C PRO A 191 4.23 -0.13 0.81
N ARG A 192 3.79 -0.08 -0.45
CA ARG A 192 2.43 -0.46 -0.86
C ARG A 192 2.49 -1.72 -1.69
N ALA A 193 1.63 -2.69 -1.38
CA ALA A 193 1.37 -3.78 -2.30
C ALA A 193 0.51 -3.27 -3.47
N LEU A 194 0.94 -3.58 -4.68
CA LEU A 194 0.33 -3.15 -5.95
C LEU A 194 -0.07 -4.35 -6.81
N GLY A 195 -0.21 -5.53 -6.19
CA GLY A 195 -0.79 -6.71 -6.83
C GLY A 195 0.12 -7.92 -6.96
N ASN A 196 1.34 -7.89 -6.43
CA ASN A 196 2.28 -9.00 -6.54
C ASN A 196 2.63 -9.62 -5.17
N ARG A 197 2.53 -8.87 -4.08
CA ARG A 197 2.61 -9.38 -2.70
C ARG A 197 1.43 -8.83 -1.90
N SER A 198 0.23 -9.30 -2.27
CA SER A 198 -1.05 -8.72 -1.83
C SER A 198 -1.90 -9.71 -1.03
N ILE A 199 -2.74 -9.19 -0.15
CA ILE A 199 -3.90 -9.90 0.40
C ILE A 199 -5.13 -9.30 -0.28
N LEU A 200 -5.89 -10.18 -0.93
CA LEU A 200 -7.09 -9.85 -1.66
C LEU A 200 -8.32 -10.34 -0.91
N ALA A 201 -9.39 -9.55 -0.94
CA ALA A 201 -10.67 -9.91 -0.32
C ALA A 201 -11.83 -9.16 -0.97
N ASN A 202 -13.05 -9.67 -0.83
CA ASN A 202 -14.26 -9.03 -1.34
C ASN A 202 -14.70 -7.83 -0.46
N PRO A 203 -14.68 -6.59 -0.98
CA PRO A 203 -15.01 -5.40 -0.20
C PRO A 203 -16.51 -5.22 0.07
N ALA A 204 -17.39 -5.90 -0.67
CA ALA A 204 -18.84 -5.80 -0.50
C ALA A 204 -19.36 -6.56 0.73
N ILE A 205 -18.53 -7.44 1.31
CA ILE A 205 -18.87 -8.11 2.56
C ILE A 205 -18.72 -7.11 3.71
N LYS A 206 -19.84 -6.81 4.37
CA LYS A 206 -19.95 -5.77 5.42
C LYS A 206 -18.90 -5.92 6.53
N ASP A 207 -18.63 -7.14 6.97
CA ASP A 207 -17.70 -7.43 8.07
C ASP A 207 -16.29 -7.81 7.58
N MET A 208 -15.96 -7.58 6.31
CA MET A 208 -14.65 -7.95 5.77
C MET A 208 -13.52 -7.15 6.42
N LYS A 209 -13.73 -5.87 6.73
CA LYS A 209 -12.76 -5.05 7.48
C LYS A 209 -12.39 -5.70 8.82
N THR A 210 -13.40 -6.11 9.58
CA THR A 210 -13.24 -6.79 10.87
C THR A 210 -12.56 -8.15 10.68
N THR A 211 -12.95 -8.89 9.66
CA THR A 211 -12.39 -10.20 9.31
C THR A 211 -10.90 -10.10 8.99
N LEU A 212 -10.47 -9.18 8.12
CA LEU A 212 -9.05 -8.98 7.80
C LEU A 212 -8.22 -8.52 9.01
N ASN A 213 -8.78 -7.62 9.83
CA ASN A 213 -8.11 -7.17 11.05
C ASN A 213 -7.94 -8.31 12.05
N ARG A 214 -8.94 -9.17 12.25
CA ARG A 214 -8.86 -10.33 13.14
C ARG A 214 -7.91 -11.40 12.60
N LYS A 215 -8.11 -11.82 11.35
CA LYS A 215 -7.41 -12.95 10.74
C LYS A 215 -5.93 -12.70 10.51
N ILE A 216 -5.55 -11.45 10.23
CA ILE A 216 -4.20 -11.12 9.74
C ILE A 216 -3.64 -9.86 10.40
N LYS A 217 -4.30 -8.71 10.23
CA LYS A 217 -3.63 -7.41 10.43
C LYS A 217 -3.47 -6.96 11.86
N LYS A 218 -4.31 -7.43 12.78
CA LYS A 218 -4.28 -7.10 14.22
C LYS A 218 -4.08 -5.60 14.49
N ARG A 219 -4.71 -4.75 13.65
CA ARG A 219 -4.59 -3.28 13.62
C ARG A 219 -5.90 -2.61 14.02
N GLU A 220 -5.84 -1.31 14.25
CA GLU A 220 -6.96 -0.52 14.73
C GLU A 220 -8.15 -0.51 13.76
N GLY A 221 -9.36 -0.54 14.31
CA GLY A 221 -10.61 -0.68 13.56
C GLY A 221 -10.98 0.51 12.68
N PHE A 222 -10.34 1.67 12.82
CA PHE A 222 -10.66 2.85 12.03
C PHE A 222 -10.06 2.80 10.61
N ARG A 223 -8.90 2.15 10.41
CA ARG A 223 -8.22 2.11 9.10
C ARG A 223 -9.00 1.28 8.07
N PRO A 224 -9.57 1.86 7.01
CA PRO A 224 -10.13 1.07 5.91
C PRO A 224 -9.00 0.40 5.11
N PHE A 225 -9.41 -0.47 4.19
CA PHE A 225 -8.49 -1.09 3.24
C PHE A 225 -8.52 -0.34 1.90
N ALA A 226 -7.45 -0.46 1.13
CA ALA A 226 -7.38 0.19 -0.18
C ALA A 226 -8.14 -0.67 -1.22
N PRO A 227 -9.04 -0.08 -2.02
CA PRO A 227 -9.62 -0.77 -3.16
C PRO A 227 -8.63 -0.82 -4.34
N VAL A 228 -8.62 -1.94 -5.06
CA VAL A 228 -8.14 -2.03 -6.44
C VAL A 228 -9.34 -2.17 -7.37
N ILE A 229 -9.41 -1.34 -8.41
CA ILE A 229 -10.55 -1.24 -9.33
C ILE A 229 -10.07 -1.25 -10.78
N LEU A 230 -10.83 -1.90 -11.67
CA LEU A 230 -10.57 -1.84 -13.11
C LEU A 230 -10.65 -0.40 -13.62
N ASP A 231 -9.68 0.00 -14.45
CA ASP A 231 -9.59 1.36 -15.01
C ASP A 231 -10.90 1.83 -15.64
N ALA A 232 -11.51 0.97 -16.47
CA ALA A 232 -12.77 1.25 -17.18
C ALA A 232 -13.98 1.47 -16.26
N GLU A 233 -13.90 1.09 -14.99
CA GLU A 233 -14.99 1.21 -14.01
C GLU A 233 -14.66 2.27 -12.93
N PHE A 234 -13.51 2.95 -13.03
CA PHE A 234 -13.02 3.86 -11.99
C PHE A 234 -14.02 4.97 -11.66
N GLU A 235 -14.47 5.71 -12.69
CA GLU A 235 -15.37 6.87 -12.54
C GLU A 235 -16.77 6.49 -12.02
N ARG A 236 -17.14 5.21 -12.13
CA ARG A 236 -18.40 4.72 -11.54
C ARG A 236 -18.34 4.72 -10.02
N PHE A 237 -17.17 4.46 -9.42
CA PHE A 237 -17.00 4.32 -7.97
C PHE A 237 -16.27 5.49 -7.31
N PHE A 238 -15.41 6.19 -8.05
CA PHE A 238 -14.53 7.25 -7.53
C PHE A 238 -14.49 8.45 -8.47
N VAL A 239 -14.22 9.63 -7.93
CA VAL A 239 -14.10 10.86 -8.72
C VAL A 239 -12.71 10.92 -9.34
N ASP A 240 -12.61 11.03 -10.67
CA ASP A 240 -11.32 11.30 -11.30
C ASP A 240 -10.94 12.78 -11.10
N GLN A 241 -9.72 12.99 -10.63
CA GLN A 241 -9.16 14.32 -10.37
C GLN A 241 -7.86 14.53 -11.17
N GLY A 242 -7.58 13.67 -12.16
CA GLY A 242 -6.39 13.74 -13.01
C GLY A 242 -5.11 13.15 -12.39
N ASN A 243 -5.18 12.62 -11.16
CA ASN A 243 -4.03 12.02 -10.50
C ASN A 243 -3.73 10.60 -11.04
N ASP A 244 -2.47 10.17 -10.92
CA ASP A 244 -2.10 8.79 -11.19
C ASP A 244 -2.40 7.88 -9.98
N TYR A 245 -3.57 7.25 -10.01
CA TYR A 245 -4.02 6.34 -8.97
C TYR A 245 -3.40 4.94 -9.04
N SER A 246 -2.51 4.62 -9.98
CA SER A 246 -1.96 3.25 -10.13
C SER A 246 -1.12 2.77 -8.94
N ARG A 247 -0.50 3.70 -8.20
CA ARG A 247 0.44 3.42 -7.10
C ARG A 247 -0.14 3.60 -5.69
N MET A 248 -1.44 3.85 -5.58
CA MET A 248 -2.10 4.18 -4.30
C MET A 248 -1.44 5.33 -3.52
N LEU A 249 -0.96 6.35 -4.26
CA LEU A 249 -0.29 7.54 -3.71
C LEU A 249 -1.23 8.73 -3.58
N TYR A 250 -2.52 8.56 -3.85
CA TYR A 250 -3.54 9.59 -3.80
C TYR A 250 -4.80 9.05 -3.13
N VAL A 251 -5.52 9.92 -2.43
CA VAL A 251 -6.93 9.69 -2.06
C VAL A 251 -7.83 10.38 -3.05
N THR A 252 -9.05 9.88 -3.20
CA THR A 252 -10.10 10.52 -4.02
C THR A 252 -11.47 10.33 -3.38
N PRO A 253 -12.42 11.27 -3.56
CA PRO A 253 -13.81 11.09 -3.16
C PRO A 253 -14.48 9.86 -3.82
N ALA A 254 -15.29 9.16 -3.06
CA ALA A 254 -16.12 8.07 -3.51
C ALA A 254 -17.47 8.59 -4.05
N THR A 255 -18.01 7.93 -5.08
CA THR A 255 -19.37 8.20 -5.59
C THR A 255 -20.43 7.52 -4.73
N ALA A 256 -21.70 7.72 -5.05
CA ALA A 256 -22.80 7.01 -4.39
C ALA A 256 -22.74 5.48 -4.61
N GLU A 257 -22.21 5.02 -5.74
CA GLU A 257 -22.12 3.58 -6.04
C GLU A 257 -21.16 2.87 -5.08
N ALA A 258 -20.11 3.56 -4.62
CA ALA A 258 -19.12 3.01 -3.70
C ALA A 258 -19.66 2.63 -2.31
N GLN A 259 -20.93 2.95 -1.99
CA GLN A 259 -21.58 2.46 -0.78
C GLN A 259 -21.71 0.92 -0.75
N ILE A 260 -21.64 0.25 -1.91
CA ILE A 260 -21.64 -1.23 -1.98
C ILE A 260 -20.29 -1.86 -1.59
N ILE A 261 -19.23 -1.05 -1.37
CA ILE A 261 -17.89 -1.51 -0.97
C ILE A 261 -17.45 -0.91 0.37
N PRO A 262 -18.24 -1.05 1.46
CA PRO A 262 -18.05 -0.30 2.70
C PRO A 262 -16.70 -0.57 3.40
N SER A 263 -16.04 -1.70 3.10
CA SER A 263 -14.72 -2.00 3.67
C SER A 263 -13.57 -1.14 3.12
N CYS A 264 -13.81 -0.41 2.02
CA CYS A 264 -12.81 0.40 1.32
C CYS A 264 -13.00 1.91 1.48
N ILE A 265 -14.13 2.36 2.04
CA ILE A 265 -14.48 3.77 2.12
C ILE A 265 -14.20 4.32 3.51
N HIS A 266 -13.56 5.50 3.57
CA HIS A 266 -13.31 6.23 4.81
C HIS A 266 -14.59 6.92 5.32
N GLU A 267 -14.56 7.34 6.59
CA GLU A 267 -15.68 8.07 7.21
C GLU A 267 -15.97 9.41 6.52
N ASP A 268 -14.95 10.03 5.90
CA ASP A 268 -15.08 11.26 5.10
C ASP A 268 -15.50 10.99 3.64
N ASN A 269 -15.93 9.77 3.32
CA ASN A 269 -16.33 9.33 1.99
C ASN A 269 -15.20 9.37 0.94
N SER A 270 -13.94 9.32 1.37
CA SER A 270 -12.79 9.15 0.46
C SER A 270 -12.28 7.70 0.41
N ALA A 271 -11.40 7.41 -0.54
CA ALA A 271 -10.65 6.16 -0.60
C ALA A 271 -9.24 6.39 -1.17
N ARG A 272 -8.27 5.62 -0.67
CA ARG A 272 -6.94 5.49 -1.29
C ARG A 272 -6.95 4.34 -2.29
N VAL A 273 -7.12 4.66 -3.56
CA VAL A 273 -7.47 3.69 -4.61
C VAL A 273 -6.25 3.26 -5.43
N GLN A 274 -6.23 2.00 -5.89
CA GLN A 274 -5.42 1.55 -7.01
C GLN A 274 -6.30 1.45 -8.27
N ARG A 275 -6.10 2.36 -9.24
CA ARG A 275 -6.71 2.26 -10.57
C ARG A 275 -5.87 1.30 -11.41
N LEU A 276 -6.45 0.16 -11.77
CA LEU A 276 -5.74 -0.95 -12.39
C LEU A 276 -5.99 -1.01 -13.89
N LYS A 277 -4.93 -0.74 -14.66
CA LYS A 277 -4.86 -1.03 -16.09
C LYS A 277 -4.25 -2.41 -16.32
N GLU A 278 -4.56 -3.03 -17.44
CA GLU A 278 -4.06 -4.36 -17.80
C GLU A 278 -2.54 -4.38 -17.89
N GLU A 279 -1.95 -3.39 -18.55
CA GLU A 279 -0.50 -3.27 -18.75
C GLU A 279 0.28 -3.13 -17.43
N PHE A 280 -0.35 -2.60 -16.38
CA PHE A 280 0.30 -2.41 -15.08
C PHE A 280 0.43 -3.72 -14.31
N ASN A 281 -0.61 -4.55 -14.29
CA ASN A 281 -0.55 -5.88 -13.68
C ASN A 281 -1.54 -6.84 -14.36
N PRO A 282 -1.12 -7.55 -15.42
CA PRO A 282 -2.02 -8.36 -16.24
C PRO A 282 -2.72 -9.49 -15.46
N ARG A 283 -2.01 -10.15 -14.52
CA ARG A 283 -2.57 -11.26 -13.74
C ARG A 283 -3.62 -10.77 -12.74
N LEU A 284 -3.34 -9.68 -12.02
CA LEU A 284 -4.33 -9.09 -11.12
C LEU A 284 -5.53 -8.56 -11.91
N HIS A 285 -5.30 -7.96 -13.08
CA HIS A 285 -6.36 -7.47 -13.95
C HIS A 285 -7.26 -8.60 -14.43
N ALA A 286 -6.69 -9.73 -14.88
CA ALA A 286 -7.44 -10.91 -15.28
C ALA A 286 -8.28 -11.48 -14.12
N LEU A 287 -7.70 -11.62 -12.93
CA LEU A 287 -8.44 -12.04 -11.73
C LEU A 287 -9.60 -11.09 -11.40
N LEU A 288 -9.35 -9.78 -11.40
CA LEU A 288 -10.36 -8.78 -11.07
C LEU A 288 -11.48 -8.74 -12.12
N ASN A 289 -11.14 -8.95 -13.38
CA ASN A 289 -12.12 -9.06 -14.46
C ASN A 289 -12.99 -10.32 -14.32
N GLU A 290 -12.42 -11.47 -13.94
CA GLU A 290 -13.20 -12.67 -13.62
C GLU A 290 -14.10 -12.48 -12.41
N PHE A 291 -13.58 -11.82 -11.36
CA PHE A 291 -14.37 -11.46 -10.19
C PHE A 291 -15.54 -10.55 -10.56
N ARG A 292 -15.32 -9.54 -11.42
CA ARG A 292 -16.39 -8.70 -11.98
C ARG A 292 -17.41 -9.53 -12.76
N TYR A 293 -16.97 -10.43 -13.63
CA TYR A 293 -17.87 -11.26 -14.42
C TYR A 293 -18.79 -12.11 -13.54
N GLN A 294 -18.25 -12.70 -12.46
CA GLN A 294 -19.01 -13.56 -11.57
C GLN A 294 -19.92 -12.80 -10.60
N THR A 295 -19.54 -11.60 -10.17
CA THR A 295 -20.21 -10.88 -9.07
C THR A 295 -20.88 -9.58 -9.46
N GLY A 296 -20.58 -9.05 -10.65
CA GLY A 296 -20.92 -7.69 -11.06
C GLY A 296 -20.06 -6.60 -10.41
N LEU A 297 -19.12 -6.95 -9.52
CA LEU A 297 -18.32 -5.99 -8.76
C LEU A 297 -16.89 -5.85 -9.34
N PRO A 298 -16.48 -4.68 -9.85
CA PRO A 298 -15.16 -4.49 -10.45
C PRO A 298 -14.07 -4.12 -9.44
N VAL A 299 -14.25 -4.46 -8.15
CA VAL A 299 -13.40 -3.98 -7.05
C VAL A 299 -13.03 -5.11 -6.11
N LEU A 300 -11.75 -5.19 -5.74
CA LEU A 300 -11.26 -6.00 -4.64
C LEU A 300 -10.59 -5.13 -3.58
N ILE A 301 -10.51 -5.62 -2.35
CA ILE A 301 -9.54 -5.11 -1.38
C ILE A 301 -8.14 -5.52 -1.85
N ASN A 302 -7.18 -4.59 -1.81
CA ASN A 302 -5.76 -4.88 -1.91
C ASN A 302 -5.03 -4.29 -0.69
N THR A 303 -4.38 -5.16 0.09
CA THR A 303 -3.50 -4.74 1.18
C THR A 303 -2.20 -5.53 1.15
N SER A 304 -1.14 -5.00 1.77
CA SER A 304 0.17 -5.67 1.85
C SER A 304 0.07 -7.10 2.36
N PHE A 305 0.82 -8.03 1.77
CA PHE A 305 0.90 -9.39 2.27
C PHE A 305 1.96 -9.48 3.35
N ASN A 306 1.53 -9.34 4.61
CA ASN A 306 2.33 -9.42 5.82
C ASN A 306 1.44 -9.45 7.06
N GLU A 307 2.01 -9.82 8.19
CA GLU A 307 1.43 -9.61 9.51
C GLU A 307 1.82 -8.27 10.12
N ARG A 308 1.24 -7.96 11.28
CA ARG A 308 1.67 -6.82 12.08
C ARG A 308 3.08 -7.06 12.60
N GLY A 309 3.98 -6.10 12.36
CA GLY A 309 5.36 -6.14 12.85
C GLY A 309 6.36 -6.73 11.86
N GLU A 310 5.90 -7.28 10.74
CA GLU A 310 6.76 -7.87 9.72
C GLU A 310 6.73 -7.05 8.41
N PRO A 311 7.83 -7.06 7.62
CA PRO A 311 7.82 -6.51 6.27
C PRO A 311 6.89 -7.31 5.35
N MET A 312 6.62 -6.76 4.16
CA MET A 312 5.92 -7.48 3.09
C MET A 312 6.68 -8.76 2.73
N VAL A 313 5.97 -9.88 2.56
CA VAL A 313 6.57 -11.16 2.22
C VAL A 313 7.37 -11.03 0.92
N ASN A 314 8.60 -11.56 0.92
CA ASN A 314 9.49 -11.49 -0.23
C ASN A 314 9.58 -12.85 -0.92
N THR A 315 10.01 -13.87 -0.19
CA THR A 315 10.27 -15.23 -0.73
C THR A 315 9.03 -16.14 -0.65
N PRO A 316 9.04 -17.28 -1.37
CA PRO A 316 8.01 -18.31 -1.23
C PRO A 316 7.82 -18.77 0.22
N GLU A 317 8.92 -18.94 0.95
CA GLU A 317 8.89 -19.37 2.35
C GLU A 317 8.28 -18.29 3.26
N ASP A 318 8.53 -17.00 2.99
CA ASP A 318 7.89 -15.91 3.72
C ASP A 318 6.36 -15.93 3.53
N ALA A 319 5.91 -16.14 2.29
CA ALA A 319 4.49 -16.22 1.95
C ALA A 319 3.81 -17.42 2.61
N ILE A 320 4.46 -18.59 2.58
CA ILE A 320 4.00 -19.81 3.26
C ILE A 320 3.96 -19.61 4.77
N HIS A 321 5.00 -19.02 5.35
CA HIS A 321 5.08 -18.75 6.79
C HIS A 321 3.93 -17.85 7.25
N CYS A 322 3.73 -16.72 6.57
CA CYS A 322 2.61 -15.80 6.83
C CYS A 322 1.25 -16.48 6.62
N PHE A 323 1.10 -17.28 5.55
CA PHE A 323 -0.12 -18.04 5.32
C PHE A 323 -0.40 -19.04 6.45
N LEU A 324 0.61 -19.77 6.94
CA LEU A 324 0.46 -20.76 8.00
C LEU A 324 0.18 -20.12 9.37
N ASN A 325 0.81 -19.00 9.69
CA ASN A 325 0.65 -18.29 10.96
C ASN A 325 -0.68 -17.51 11.08
N THR A 326 -1.28 -17.14 9.95
CA THR A 326 -2.55 -16.40 9.91
C THR A 326 -3.76 -17.31 9.69
N GLU A 327 -4.96 -16.73 9.83
CA GLU A 327 -6.24 -17.37 9.49
C GLU A 327 -6.66 -17.12 8.03
N MET A 328 -5.69 -16.90 7.13
CA MET A 328 -5.92 -16.77 5.70
C MET A 328 -6.53 -18.06 5.12
N ASP A 329 -7.46 -17.93 4.19
CA ASP A 329 -8.23 -19.06 3.66
C ASP A 329 -7.53 -19.72 2.47
N VAL A 330 -6.88 -18.89 1.65
CA VAL A 330 -6.30 -19.30 0.36
C VAL A 330 -4.92 -18.65 0.21
N LEU A 331 -3.96 -19.40 -0.31
CA LEU A 331 -2.69 -18.89 -0.80
C LEU A 331 -2.54 -19.24 -2.28
N VAL A 332 -2.28 -18.23 -3.10
CA VAL A 332 -1.97 -18.39 -4.52
C VAL A 332 -0.55 -17.94 -4.78
N MET A 333 0.31 -18.84 -5.24
CA MET A 333 1.71 -18.58 -5.55
C MET A 333 2.01 -18.97 -7.00
N GLY A 334 2.17 -18.00 -7.89
CA GLY A 334 2.22 -18.28 -9.32
C GLY A 334 0.93 -18.98 -9.77
N ASN A 335 1.05 -20.24 -10.18
CA ASN A 335 -0.04 -21.12 -10.61
C ASN A 335 -0.47 -22.15 -9.55
N PHE A 336 0.09 -22.10 -8.35
CA PHE A 336 -0.28 -23.00 -7.26
C PHE A 336 -1.38 -22.40 -6.40
N LEU A 337 -2.50 -23.12 -6.28
CA LEU A 337 -3.59 -22.84 -5.36
C LEU A 337 -3.46 -23.73 -4.13
N VAL A 338 -3.37 -23.12 -2.95
CA VAL A 338 -3.31 -23.81 -1.65
C VAL A 338 -4.52 -23.38 -0.84
N LEU A 339 -5.32 -24.36 -0.40
CA LEU A 339 -6.47 -24.13 0.47
C LEU A 339 -6.08 -24.45 1.92
N LYS A 340 -6.40 -23.54 2.84
CA LYS A 340 -6.09 -23.72 4.27
C LYS A 340 -6.81 -24.93 4.86
N GLU A 341 -8.01 -25.22 4.39
CA GLU A 341 -8.82 -26.37 4.83
C GLU A 341 -8.17 -27.72 4.53
N ASP A 342 -7.48 -27.85 3.41
CA ASP A 342 -6.77 -29.08 3.00
C ASP A 342 -5.43 -29.28 3.73
N ASN A 343 -5.01 -28.26 4.49
CA ASN A 343 -3.69 -28.13 5.08
C ASN A 343 -3.71 -27.86 6.60
N ARG A 344 -4.85 -28.07 7.28
CA ARG A 344 -4.99 -27.82 8.73
C ARG A 344 -4.05 -28.64 9.61
N GLN A 345 -3.55 -29.76 9.09
CA GLN A 345 -2.60 -30.64 9.77
C GLN A 345 -1.17 -30.09 9.79
N VAL A 346 -0.82 -29.16 8.90
CA VAL A 346 0.55 -28.65 8.77
C VAL A 346 0.84 -27.73 9.95
N GLN A 347 1.87 -28.07 10.73
CA GLN A 347 2.25 -27.27 11.89
C GLN A 347 2.94 -25.99 11.47
N PHE A 348 2.49 -24.87 12.04
CA PHE A 348 3.24 -23.63 11.97
C PHE A 348 4.45 -23.68 12.91
N ILE A 349 5.65 -23.45 12.35
CA ILE A 349 6.88 -23.32 13.11
C ILE A 349 7.27 -21.83 13.11
N PRO A 350 7.24 -21.15 14.28
CA PRO A 350 7.66 -19.75 14.37
C PRO A 350 9.10 -19.58 13.91
N ARG A 351 9.37 -18.54 13.13
CA ARG A 351 10.74 -18.13 12.84
C ARG A 351 11.24 -17.31 14.02
N THR A 352 12.32 -17.74 14.64
CA THR A 352 13.11 -16.87 15.51
C THR A 352 13.99 -16.01 14.64
N TYR A 353 13.55 -14.78 14.36
CA TYR A 353 14.46 -13.76 13.88
C TYR A 353 15.40 -13.44 15.05
N ALA A 354 16.71 -13.68 14.87
CA ALA A 354 17.68 -13.11 15.79
C ALA A 354 17.51 -11.59 15.72
N MET A 355 17.15 -10.96 16.84
CA MET A 355 17.28 -9.51 16.95
C MET A 355 18.77 -9.25 17.14
N ASP A 356 19.48 -9.09 16.03
CA ASP A 356 20.86 -8.63 16.03
C ASP A 356 20.93 -7.16 16.48
#